data_AF-A0A662CTU0-F1
#
_entry.id   AF-A0A662CTU0-F1
#
_cell.length_a   1.000
_cell.length_b   1.000
_cell.length_c   1.000
_cell.angle_alpha   90.00
_cell.angle_beta   90.00
_cell.angle_gamma   90.00
#
_symmetry.space_group_name_H-M   'P 1'
#
loop_
_entity.id
_entity.type
_entity.pdbx_description
1 polymer ?
#
loop_
_entity_poly.entity_id
_entity_poly.type
_entity_poly.pdbx_seq_one_letter_code
_entity_poly.pdbx_strand_id
1 'polypeptide(L)'
;MLLDGGTLNGVRILEESTVKMIMSDQLPETASYQEGMGHGLAGQVNLETGEYSWGGAASTNFWIDPSTQMIIICYAQLMPSDHSYAYAFNDIVKRALVNE
;
A
#
# COMPACT_ATOMS: atom_id res chain seq x y z
N MET A 1 7.21 1.86 -9.94
CA MET A 1 6.17 2.74 -10.53
C MET A 1 5.53 3.61 -9.47
N LEU A 2 4.55 3.15 -8.68
CA LEU A 2 3.91 4.01 -7.67
C LEU A 2 4.89 4.49 -6.58
N LEU A 3 5.72 3.59 -6.04
CA LEU A 3 6.77 3.97 -5.08
C LEU A 3 7.75 5.00 -5.66
N ASP A 4 8.01 4.91 -6.97
CA ASP A 4 8.98 5.74 -7.71
C ASP A 4 8.30 6.93 -8.42
N GLY A 5 7.22 7.46 -7.80
CA GLY A 5 6.54 8.67 -8.27
C GLY A 5 6.00 8.63 -9.71
N GLY A 6 5.74 7.44 -10.26
CA GLY A 6 5.19 7.26 -11.60
C GLY A 6 6.20 6.78 -12.65
N THR A 7 7.45 6.55 -12.26
CA THR A 7 8.51 6.08 -13.14
C THR A 7 8.73 4.57 -12.98
N LEU A 8 9.05 3.88 -14.08
CA LEU A 8 9.47 2.47 -14.05
C LEU A 8 10.49 2.25 -15.16
N ASN A 9 11.64 1.66 -14.81
CA ASN A 9 12.74 1.39 -15.75
C ASN A 9 13.17 2.62 -16.56
N GLY A 10 13.22 3.79 -15.91
CA GLY A 10 13.61 5.06 -16.53
C GLY A 10 12.54 5.71 -17.42
N VAL A 11 11.36 5.11 -17.55
CA VAL A 11 10.24 5.65 -18.33
C VAL A 11 9.18 6.22 -17.41
N ARG A 12 8.75 7.47 -17.68
CA ARG A 12 7.61 8.08 -16.99
C ARG A 12 6.30 7.51 -17.52
N ILE A 13 5.56 6.80 -16.66
CA ILE A 13 4.24 6.23 -16.97
C ILE A 13 3.13 7.15 -16.46
N LEU A 14 3.31 7.71 -15.26
CA LEU A 14 2.38 8.66 -14.65
C LEU A 14 3.12 9.92 -14.20
N GLU A 15 2.43 11.05 -14.16
CA GLU A 15 2.91 12.22 -13.45
C GLU A 15 2.98 11.94 -11.94
N GLU A 16 3.93 12.57 -11.26
CA GLU A 16 4.10 12.42 -9.82
C GLU A 16 2.87 12.94 -9.05
N SER A 17 2.26 14.03 -9.53
CA SER A 17 0.98 14.56 -9.05
C SER A 17 -0.14 13.52 -9.10
N THR A 18 -0.18 12.72 -10.17
CA THR A 18 -1.18 11.66 -10.36
C THR A 18 -0.93 10.50 -9.40
N VAL A 19 0.33 10.11 -9.19
CA VAL A 19 0.67 9.08 -8.18
C VAL A 19 0.29 9.54 -6.78
N LYS A 20 0.60 10.80 -6.43
CA LYS A 20 0.21 11.38 -5.16
C LYS A 20 -1.30 11.35 -4.96
N MET A 21 -2.08 11.71 -5.98
CA MET A 21 -3.54 11.63 -5.95
C MET A 21 -4.03 10.19 -5.71
N ILE A 22 -3.45 9.19 -6.40
CA ILE A 22 -3.81 7.77 -6.22
C ILE A 22 -3.56 7.32 -4.77
N MET A 23 -2.43 7.71 -4.19
CA MET A 23 -1.95 7.25 -2.88
C MET A 23 -2.32 8.20 -1.72
N SER A 24 -3.23 9.16 -1.93
CA SER A 24 -3.74 10.04 -0.86
C SER A 24 -5.20 9.74 -0.57
N ASP A 25 -5.65 9.99 0.65
CA ASP A 25 -7.07 9.83 1.00
C ASP A 25 -7.96 10.67 0.08
N GLN A 26 -8.94 10.02 -0.53
CA GLN A 26 -9.92 10.63 -1.43
C GLN A 26 -11.30 10.76 -0.78
N LEU A 27 -11.44 10.37 0.48
CA LEU A 27 -12.69 10.55 1.21
C LEU A 27 -12.92 12.03 1.55
N PRO A 28 -14.17 12.50 1.48
CA PRO A 28 -14.52 13.82 2.02
C PRO A 28 -14.39 13.80 3.56
N GLU A 29 -14.22 14.97 4.17
CA GLU A 29 -14.13 15.11 5.64
C GLU A 29 -15.35 14.54 6.40
N THR A 30 -16.48 14.35 5.71
CA THR A 30 -17.71 13.76 6.25
C THR A 30 -17.73 12.24 6.24
N ALA A 31 -16.70 11.59 5.72
CA ALA A 31 -16.57 10.14 5.64
C ALA A 31 -15.24 9.67 6.22
N SER A 32 -15.25 8.48 6.82
CA SER A 32 -14.05 7.80 7.29
C SER A 32 -14.08 6.35 6.83
N TYR A 33 -12.90 5.74 6.66
CA TYR A 33 -12.77 4.34 6.28
C TYR A 33 -12.57 3.45 7.50
N GLN A 34 -11.41 3.55 8.14
CA GLN A 34 -11.07 2.91 9.40
C GLN A 34 -10.21 3.87 10.21
N GLU A 35 -10.09 3.64 11.52
CA GLU A 35 -9.23 4.49 12.36
C GLU A 35 -7.79 4.48 11.84
N GLY A 36 -7.21 5.66 11.62
CA GLY A 36 -5.87 5.82 11.06
C GLY A 36 -5.74 5.52 9.55
N MET A 37 -6.81 5.14 8.86
CA MET A 37 -6.80 4.76 7.46
C MET A 37 -7.73 5.63 6.61
N GLY A 38 -7.21 6.11 5.49
CA GLY A 38 -7.96 6.71 4.40
C GLY A 38 -8.22 5.72 3.27
N HIS A 39 -8.94 6.17 2.24
CA HIS A 39 -9.18 5.40 1.04
C HIS A 39 -8.72 6.20 -0.18
N GLY A 40 -7.60 5.76 -0.78
CA GLY A 40 -7.08 6.30 -2.03
C GLY A 40 -7.88 5.83 -3.24
N LEU A 41 -7.36 6.07 -4.44
CA LEU A 41 -7.95 5.49 -5.65
C LEU A 41 -7.58 4.01 -5.72
N ALA A 42 -8.56 3.13 -5.53
CA ALA A 42 -8.44 1.65 -5.60
C ALA A 42 -7.63 0.96 -4.48
N GLY A 43 -7.36 1.64 -3.37
CA GLY A 43 -6.67 1.03 -2.23
C GLY A 43 -6.79 1.87 -0.96
N GLN A 44 -6.40 1.30 0.17
CA GLN A 44 -6.38 2.01 1.45
C GLN A 44 -5.04 2.73 1.65
N VAL A 45 -5.05 3.81 2.41
CA VAL A 45 -3.87 4.64 2.71
C VAL A 45 -3.74 4.75 4.22
N ASN A 46 -2.57 4.43 4.78
CA ASN A 46 -2.27 4.79 6.17
C ASN A 46 -2.05 6.30 6.25
N LEU A 47 -2.85 7.00 7.06
CA LEU A 47 -2.85 8.47 7.11
C LEU A 47 -1.60 9.05 7.79
N GLU A 48 -0.88 8.25 8.58
CA GLU A 48 0.36 8.65 9.25
C GLU A 48 1.58 8.43 8.35
N THR A 49 1.69 7.23 7.75
CA THR A 49 2.89 6.82 7.00
C THR A 49 2.81 7.06 5.50
N GLY A 50 1.60 7.22 4.94
CA GLY A 50 1.36 7.24 3.51
C GLY A 50 1.44 5.86 2.85
N GLU A 51 1.52 4.77 3.62
CA GLU A 51 1.54 3.41 3.08
C GLU A 51 0.24 3.11 2.33
N TYR A 52 0.36 2.74 1.06
CA TYR A 52 -0.75 2.37 0.19
C TYR A 52 -0.82 0.85 0.04
N SER A 53 -2.00 0.26 0.25
CA SER A 53 -2.16 -1.19 0.23
C SER A 53 -3.53 -1.63 -0.25
N TRP A 54 -3.62 -2.90 -0.66
CA TRP A 54 -4.91 -3.56 -0.88
C TRP A 54 -4.78 -5.08 -0.76
N GLY A 55 -5.92 -5.74 -0.61
CA GLY A 55 -6.06 -7.19 -0.60
C GLY A 55 -6.88 -7.69 -1.80
N GLY A 56 -6.61 -8.91 -2.24
CA GLY A 56 -7.39 -9.61 -3.26
C GLY A 56 -8.17 -10.79 -2.67
N ALA A 57 -9.27 -11.15 -3.32
CA ALA A 57 -10.18 -12.18 -2.81
C ALA A 57 -9.49 -13.53 -2.52
N ALA A 58 -8.52 -13.94 -3.34
CA ALA A 58 -7.77 -15.19 -3.16
C ALA A 58 -6.59 -15.07 -2.16
N SER A 59 -6.71 -14.19 -1.17
CA SER A 59 -5.69 -13.91 -0.16
C SER A 59 -4.37 -13.29 -0.68
N THR A 60 -4.37 -12.61 -1.82
CA THR A 60 -3.20 -11.81 -2.24
C THR A 60 -3.16 -10.47 -1.50
N ASN A 61 -1.98 -9.91 -1.21
CA ASN A 61 -1.85 -8.56 -0.66
C ASN A 61 -0.62 -7.85 -1.21
N PHE A 62 -0.65 -6.52 -1.17
CA PHE A 62 0.55 -5.72 -1.34
C PHE A 62 0.55 -4.52 -0.39
N TRP A 63 1.74 -4.00 -0.12
CA TRP A 63 2.01 -2.73 0.55
C TRP A 63 3.06 -1.94 -0.22
N ILE A 64 2.86 -0.64 -0.33
CA ILE A 64 3.82 0.32 -0.88
C ILE A 64 4.02 1.37 0.20
N ASP A 65 5.21 1.38 0.81
CA ASP A 65 5.54 2.28 1.91
C ASP A 65 6.61 3.28 1.46
N PRO A 66 6.23 4.55 1.19
CA PRO A 66 7.19 5.58 0.83
C PRO A 66 8.19 5.91 1.94
N SER A 67 7.82 5.71 3.21
CA SER A 67 8.68 6.05 4.36
C SER A 67 9.89 5.10 4.46
N THR A 68 9.70 3.83 4.09
CA THR A 68 10.75 2.81 4.09
C THR A 68 11.29 2.49 2.69
N GLN A 69 10.80 3.18 1.65
CA GLN A 69 11.14 2.94 0.24
C GLN A 69 10.97 1.45 -0.15
N MET A 70 9.88 0.84 0.31
CA MET A 70 9.66 -0.60 0.18
C MET A 70 8.34 -0.95 -0.50
N ILE A 71 8.37 -2.04 -1.27
CA ILE A 71 7.17 -2.72 -1.77
C ILE A 71 7.20 -4.16 -1.26
N ILE A 72 6.10 -4.59 -0.64
CA ILE A 72 5.89 -5.98 -0.22
C ILE A 72 4.72 -6.54 -1.02
N ILE A 73 4.88 -7.72 -1.61
CA ILE A 73 3.84 -8.41 -2.38
C ILE A 73 3.75 -9.86 -1.92
N CYS A 74 2.56 -10.25 -1.49
CA CYS A 74 2.24 -11.58 -1.02
C CYS A 74 1.24 -12.23 -1.97
N TYR A 75 1.57 -13.42 -2.47
CA TYR A 75 0.70 -14.21 -3.33
C TYR A 75 0.24 -15.47 -2.63
N ALA A 76 -1.07 -15.66 -2.61
CA ALA A 76 -1.72 -16.92 -2.28
C ALA A 76 -2.85 -17.17 -3.29
N GLN A 77 -3.38 -18.39 -3.26
CA GLN A 77 -4.62 -18.78 -3.93
C GLN A 77 -5.50 -19.49 -2.91
N LEU A 78 -5.91 -18.76 -1.87
CA LEU A 78 -6.64 -19.29 -0.73
C LEU A 78 -8.04 -18.67 -0.66
N MET A 79 -9.06 -19.52 -0.55
CA MET A 79 -10.47 -19.16 -0.45
C MET A 79 -11.16 -20.02 0.62
N PRO A 80 -12.04 -19.48 1.49
CA PRO A 80 -12.31 -18.05 1.68
C PRO A 80 -11.06 -17.27 2.10
N SER A 81 -11.07 -15.95 1.87
CA SER A 81 -9.89 -15.11 2.09
C SER A 81 -9.42 -15.17 3.55
N ASP A 82 -8.19 -15.62 3.74
CA ASP A 82 -7.41 -15.45 4.97
C ASP A 82 -6.11 -14.70 4.63
N HIS A 83 -5.97 -13.50 5.17
CA HIS A 83 -4.82 -12.61 4.95
C HIS A 83 -3.79 -12.69 6.08
N SER A 84 -4.00 -13.54 7.10
CA SER A 84 -3.15 -13.65 8.29
C SER A 84 -1.68 -13.90 7.94
N TYR A 85 -1.42 -14.76 6.96
CA TYR A 85 -0.05 -15.05 6.50
C TYR A 85 0.64 -13.79 5.94
N ALA A 86 -0.10 -12.96 5.19
CA ALA A 86 0.45 -11.79 4.53
C ALA A 86 0.73 -10.68 5.56
N TYR A 87 -0.16 -10.49 6.54
CA TYR A 87 0.08 -9.56 7.65
C TYR A 87 1.24 -10.01 8.53
N ALA A 88 1.32 -11.30 8.88
CA ALA A 88 2.44 -11.83 9.65
C ALA A 88 3.77 -11.64 8.90
N PHE A 89 3.79 -11.85 7.58
CA PHE A 89 4.96 -11.59 6.76
C PHE A 89 5.36 -10.11 6.74
N ASN A 90 4.40 -9.20 6.52
CA ASN A 90 4.62 -7.76 6.55
C ASN A 90 5.25 -7.31 7.89
N ASP A 91 4.70 -7.77 9.01
CA ASP A 91 5.18 -7.44 10.35
C ASP A 91 6.59 -7.99 10.62
N ILE A 92 6.94 -9.16 10.08
CA ILE A 92 8.29 -9.71 10.18
C ILE A 92 9.27 -8.87 9.36
N VAL A 93 8.90 -8.51 8.12
CA VAL A 93 9.73 -7.67 7.25
C VAL A 93 9.97 -6.30 7.89
N LYS A 94 8.93 -5.62 8.36
CA LYS A 94 9.05 -4.31 9.01
C LYS A 94 9.93 -4.34 10.27
N ARG A 95 9.86 -5.40 11.07
CA ARG A 95 10.73 -5.58 12.26
C ARG A 95 12.18 -5.93 11.92
N ALA A 96 12.43 -6.45 10.72
CA ALA A 96 13.78 -6.79 10.26
C ALA A 96 14.53 -5.59 9.70
N LEU A 97 13.86 -4.44 9.50
CA LEU A 97 14.52 -3.20 9.11
C LEU A 97 15.44 -2.73 10.24
N VAL A 98 16.70 -2.48 9.90
CA VAL A 98 17.68 -1.85 10.78
C VAL A 98 17.65 -0.36 10.47
N ASN A 99 17.34 0.47 11.48
CA ASN A 99 17.47 1.92 11.33
C ASN A 99 18.97 2.25 11.34
N GLU A 100 19.50 2.74 10.22
CA GLU A 100 20.79 3.43 10.18
C GLU A 100 20.65 4.90 10.57
#